data_AF-A0A3P8HHW1-F1
#
_entry.id   AF-A0A3P8HHW1-F1
#
_cell.length_a   1.000
_cell.length_b   1.000
_cell.length_c   1.000
_cell.angle_alpha   90.00
_cell.angle_beta   90.00
_cell.angle_gamma   90.00
#
_symmetry.space_group_name_H-M   'P 1'
#
loop_
_entity.id
_entity.type
_entity.pdbx_description
1 polymer ?
#
loop_
_entity_poly.entity_id
_entity_poly.type
_entity_poly.pdbx_seq_one_letter_code
_entity_poly.pdbx_strand_id
1 'polypeptide(L)'
;MEESAAKTVNALVLPITMHKPAEKVCEDLKKTVTDICDLRYEKTLDLKTFDFEKAKVKELRDILRSWDIKCVGCVERSDFYNFVMENLPKYDPQAAAAYEAKKEL
;
A
#
# COMPACT_ATOMS: atom_id res chain seq x y z
N MET A 1 23.69 4.27 20.13
CA MET A 1 22.28 4.65 19.89
C MET A 1 21.43 3.57 20.52
N GLU A 2 21.09 3.73 21.79
CA GLU A 2 20.01 2.97 22.44
C GLU A 2 18.95 4.00 22.79
N GLU A 3 18.12 4.36 21.81
CA GLU A 3 16.82 4.92 22.14
C GLU A 3 16.00 3.73 22.67
N SER A 4 16.00 3.56 23.99
CA SER A 4 15.42 2.38 24.63
C SER A 4 13.93 2.28 24.30
N ALA A 5 13.55 1.29 23.50
CA ALA A 5 12.17 1.04 23.04
C ALA A 5 11.14 1.06 24.17
N ALA A 6 11.55 0.73 25.40
CA ALA A 6 10.72 0.80 26.60
C ALA A 6 10.21 2.21 26.94
N LYS A 7 11.00 3.27 26.68
CA LYS A 7 10.57 4.66 26.92
C LYS A 7 9.48 5.08 25.93
N THR A 8 9.60 4.65 24.67
CA THR A 8 8.61 4.90 23.61
C THR A 8 7.29 4.18 23.88
N VAL A 9 7.36 2.93 24.37
CA VAL A 9 6.15 2.18 24.76
C VAL A 9 5.41 2.87 25.90
N ASN A 10 6.10 3.36 26.94
CA ASN A 10 5.47 4.08 28.04
C ASN A 10 4.84 5.41 27.62
N ALA A 11 5.45 6.12 26.67
CA ALA A 11 4.90 7.34 26.09
C ALA A 11 3.60 7.11 25.29
N LEU A 12 3.32 5.87 24.90
CA LEU A 12 2.11 5.47 24.17
C LEU A 12 1.07 4.83 25.09
N VAL A 13 1.48 3.89 25.94
CA VAL A 13 0.57 3.10 26.81
C VAL A 13 -0.09 3.97 27.88
N LEU A 14 0.68 4.82 28.58
CA LEU A 14 0.15 5.66 29.67
C LEU A 14 -0.98 6.62 29.20
N PRO A 15 -0.81 7.44 28.15
CA PRO A 15 -1.88 8.34 27.73
C PRO A 15 -3.12 7.62 27.21
N ILE A 16 -2.97 6.43 26.59
CA ILE A 16 -4.10 5.62 26.15
C ILE A 16 -4.90 5.09 27.36
N THR A 17 -4.23 4.60 28.40
CA THR A 17 -4.91 4.16 29.64
C THR A 17 -5.64 5.31 30.37
N MET A 18 -5.18 6.54 30.18
CA MET A 18 -5.84 7.76 30.68
C MET A 18 -6.90 8.31 29.71
N HIS A 19 -7.35 7.52 28.74
CA HIS A 19 -8.40 7.88 27.76
C HIS A 19 -8.10 9.13 26.93
N LYS A 20 -6.81 9.44 26.71
CA LYS A 20 -6.43 10.53 25.82
C LYS A 20 -6.75 10.13 24.37
N PRO A 21 -7.34 11.03 23.56
CA PRO A 21 -7.67 10.72 22.17
C PRO A 21 -6.40 10.44 21.35
N ALA A 22 -6.49 9.45 20.45
CA ALA A 22 -5.36 8.95 19.66
C ALA A 22 -4.64 10.05 18.88
N GLU A 23 -5.36 11.04 18.35
CA GLU A 23 -4.76 12.18 17.64
C GLU A 23 -3.79 12.98 18.51
N LYS A 24 -4.17 13.25 19.77
CA LYS A 24 -3.29 13.97 20.72
C LYS A 24 -2.13 13.11 21.21
N VAL A 25 -2.29 11.79 21.22
CA VAL A 25 -1.18 10.87 21.52
C VAL A 25 -0.15 10.89 20.39
N CYS A 26 -0.60 10.88 19.13
CA CYS A 26 0.25 10.97 17.95
C CYS A 26 1.05 12.29 17.90
N GLU A 27 0.40 13.42 18.19
CA GLU A 27 1.04 14.74 18.24
C GLU A 27 2.16 14.85 19.30
N ASP A 28 2.01 14.19 20.44
CA ASP A 28 3.04 14.17 21.49
C ASP A 28 4.15 13.15 21.20
N LEU A 29 3.82 12.04 20.54
CA LEU A 29 4.81 11.07 20.08
C LEU A 29 5.69 11.65 18.98
N LYS A 30 5.14 12.46 18.06
CA LYS A 30 5.90 13.15 17.02
C LYS A 30 7.04 14.03 17.56
N LYS A 31 6.86 14.62 18.74
CA LYS A 31 7.89 15.44 19.42
C LYS A 31 9.00 14.59 20.04
N THR A 32 8.70 13.33 20.34
CA THR A 32 9.58 12.42 21.09
C THR A 32 10.29 11.43 20.18
N VAL A 33 9.62 10.98 19.12
CA VAL A 33 10.10 10.01 18.12
C VAL A 33 9.97 10.68 16.76
N THR A 34 11.05 11.28 16.29
CA THR A 34 11.05 12.15 15.10
C THR A 34 10.58 11.41 13.84
N ASP A 35 10.84 10.10 13.73
CA ASP A 35 10.52 9.30 12.54
C ASP A 35 9.16 8.57 12.61
N ILE A 36 8.39 8.70 13.71
CA ILE A 36 7.11 7.96 13.85
C ILE A 36 6.08 8.40 12.81
N CYS A 37 6.11 9.66 12.39
CA CYS A 37 5.23 10.21 11.37
C CYS A 37 5.73 9.98 9.93
N ASP A 38 6.99 9.56 9.77
CA ASP A 38 7.56 9.17 8.47
C ASP A 38 7.18 7.74 8.10
N LEU A 39 6.70 6.95 9.06
CA LEU A 39 6.14 5.64 8.81
C LEU A 39 4.86 5.77 7.98
N ARG A 40 4.98 5.49 6.69
CA ARG A 40 3.84 5.39 5.77
C ARG A 40 3.51 3.92 5.56
N TYR A 41 2.26 3.55 5.82
CA TYR A 41 1.74 2.29 5.31
C TYR A 41 1.83 2.33 3.79
N GLU A 42 2.36 1.26 3.20
CA GLU A 42 2.33 1.09 1.75
C GLU A 42 0.86 1.18 1.33
N LYS A 43 0.51 2.15 0.48
CA LYS A 43 -0.86 2.29 0.00
C LYS A 43 -1.21 1.01 -0.72
N THR A 44 -2.12 0.23 -0.15
CA THR A 44 -2.70 -0.93 -0.83
C THR A 44 -3.43 -0.43 -2.06
N LEU A 45 -2.96 -0.82 -3.25
CA LEU A 45 -3.64 -0.57 -4.52
C LEU A 45 -4.93 -1.40 -4.53
N ASP A 46 -6.08 -0.72 -4.53
CA ASP A 46 -7.38 -1.39 -4.65
C ASP A 46 -7.64 -1.75 -6.12
N LEU A 47 -7.26 -2.97 -6.51
CA LEU A 47 -7.32 -3.43 -7.90
C LEU A 47 -8.75 -3.51 -8.45
N LYS A 48 -9.76 -3.62 -7.58
CA LYS A 48 -11.17 -3.68 -7.95
C LYS A 48 -11.67 -2.36 -8.57
N THR A 49 -11.24 -1.23 -8.02
CA THR A 49 -11.61 0.11 -8.51
C THR A 49 -10.57 0.71 -9.45
N PHE A 50 -9.38 0.11 -9.52
CA PHE A 50 -8.27 0.56 -10.34
C PHE A 50 -8.60 0.64 -11.84
N ASP A 51 -8.11 1.69 -12.49
CA ASP A 51 -8.23 1.93 -13.93
C ASP A 51 -6.95 1.45 -14.61
N PHE A 52 -6.95 0.19 -15.04
CA PHE A 52 -5.80 -0.44 -15.70
C PHE A 52 -5.44 0.27 -17.02
N GLU A 53 -6.42 0.83 -17.74
CA GLU A 53 -6.21 1.52 -19.01
C GLU A 53 -5.51 2.88 -18.86
N LYS A 54 -5.63 3.53 -17.69
CA LYS A 54 -4.92 4.78 -17.35
C LYS A 54 -3.69 4.56 -16.47
N ALA A 55 -3.42 3.34 -16.04
CA ALA A 55 -2.30 2.99 -15.18
C ALA A 55 -0.94 3.36 -15.77
N LYS A 56 -0.08 3.98 -14.97
CA LYS A 56 1.32 4.28 -15.36
C LYS A 56 2.19 3.03 -15.20
N VAL A 57 3.33 2.98 -15.90
CA VAL A 57 4.32 1.89 -15.79
C VAL A 57 4.73 1.63 -14.34
N LYS A 58 4.84 2.67 -13.51
CA LYS A 58 5.14 2.52 -12.08
C LYS A 58 4.06 1.72 -11.36
N GLU A 59 2.79 2.08 -11.54
CA GLU A 59 1.67 1.40 -10.89
C GLU A 59 1.56 -0.05 -11.36
N LEU A 60 1.72 -0.30 -12.66
CA LEU A 60 1.77 -1.67 -13.19
C LEU A 60 2.91 -2.49 -12.56
N ARG A 61 4.09 -1.90 -12.35
CA ARG A 61 5.21 -2.56 -11.66
C ARG A 61 4.93 -2.81 -10.17
N ASP A 62 4.22 -1.89 -9.51
CA ASP A 62 3.83 -2.05 -8.10
C ASP A 62 2.84 -3.21 -7.94
N ILE A 63 1.90 -3.39 -8.89
CA ILE A 63 1.00 -4.55 -8.94
C ILE A 63 1.80 -5.86 -9.08
N LEU A 64 2.74 -5.91 -10.03
CA LEU A 64 3.58 -7.11 -10.22
C LEU A 64 4.41 -7.42 -8.97
N ARG A 65 4.94 -6.39 -8.29
CA ARG A 65 5.68 -6.56 -7.03
C ARG A 65 4.78 -7.09 -5.91
N SER A 66 3.54 -6.62 -5.82
CA SER A 66 2.56 -7.13 -4.84
C SER A 66 2.29 -8.63 -5.02
N TRP A 67 2.28 -9.10 -6.27
CA TRP A 67 2.14 -10.52 -6.60
C TRP A 67 3.46 -11.31 -6.55
N ASP A 68 4.56 -10.68 -6.13
CA ASP A 68 5.92 -11.22 -6.11
C ASP A 68 6.40 -11.78 -7.48
N ILE A 69 5.91 -11.20 -8.58
CA ILE A 69 6.34 -11.56 -9.94
C ILE A 69 7.07 -10.41 -10.63
N LYS A 70 7.94 -10.76 -11.57
CA LYS A 70 8.63 -9.80 -12.43
C LYS A 70 8.32 -10.13 -13.88
N CYS A 71 7.95 -9.13 -14.66
CA CYS A 71 7.92 -9.28 -16.10
C CYS A 71 9.35 -9.18 -16.66
N VAL A 72 9.86 -10.29 -17.19
CA VAL A 72 11.17 -10.35 -17.86
C VAL A 72 10.94 -10.04 -19.34
N GLY A 73 11.50 -8.94 -19.84
CA GLY A 73 11.37 -8.51 -21.24
C GLY A 73 10.32 -7.44 -21.51
N CYS A 74 9.52 -7.02 -20.51
CA CYS A 74 8.66 -5.84 -20.65
C CYS A 74 9.50 -4.56 -20.77
N VAL A 75 9.40 -3.86 -21.89
CA VAL A 75 10.11 -2.59 -22.14
C VAL A 75 9.13 -1.44 -22.20
N GLU A 76 8.01 -1.63 -22.90
CA GLU A 76 6.99 -0.63 -23.13
C GLU A 76 5.85 -0.77 -22.12
N ARG A 77 5.08 0.31 -21.96
CA ARG A 77 3.90 0.32 -21.08
C ARG A 77 2.92 -0.80 -21.43
N SER A 78 2.70 -1.03 -22.73
CA SER A 78 1.78 -2.03 -23.25
C SER A 78 2.18 -3.45 -22.83
N ASP A 79 3.49 -3.75 -22.76
CA ASP A 79 3.98 -5.05 -22.29
C ASP A 79 3.59 -5.27 -20.83
N PHE A 80 3.84 -4.27 -19.97
CA PHE A 80 3.47 -4.34 -18.55
C PHE A 80 1.96 -4.48 -18.37
N TYR A 81 1.18 -3.75 -19.18
CA TYR A 81 -0.28 -3.80 -19.13
C TYR A 81 -0.80 -5.19 -19.49
N ASN A 82 -0.37 -5.74 -20.64
CA ASN A 82 -0.80 -7.07 -21.09
C ASN A 82 -0.41 -8.14 -20.08
N PHE A 83 0.83 -8.12 -19.58
CA PHE A 83 1.30 -9.08 -18.59
C PHE A 83 0.50 -9.02 -17.28
N VAL A 84 0.14 -7.82 -16.81
CA VAL A 84 -0.75 -7.64 -15.65
C VAL A 84 -2.12 -8.23 -15.94
N MET A 85 -2.72 -7.92 -17.09
CA MET A 85 -4.05 -8.40 -17.47
C MET A 85 -4.12 -9.93 -17.60
N GLU A 86 -3.09 -10.56 -18.16
CA GLU A 86 -3.00 -12.03 -18.27
C GLU A 86 -2.90 -12.72 -16.90
N ASN A 87 -2.25 -12.08 -15.93
CA ASN A 87 -2.05 -12.64 -14.59
C ASN A 87 -3.14 -12.20 -13.60
N LEU A 88 -3.89 -11.13 -13.88
CA LEU A 88 -4.94 -10.59 -13.02
C LEU A 88 -5.94 -11.65 -12.51
N PRO A 89 -6.54 -12.53 -13.36
CA PRO A 89 -7.50 -13.53 -12.86
C PRO A 89 -6.86 -14.59 -11.94
N LYS A 90 -5.53 -14.79 -12.02
CA LYS A 90 -4.81 -15.75 -11.17
C LYS A 90 -4.53 -15.21 -9.78
N TYR A 91 -4.18 -13.92 -9.66
CA TYR A 91 -3.79 -13.31 -8.39
C TYR A 91 -4.93 -12.52 -7.73
N ASP A 92 -5.85 -11.96 -8.52
CA ASP A 92 -7.00 -11.21 -8.02
C ASP A 92 -8.25 -11.46 -8.91
N PRO A 93 -8.95 -12.60 -8.72
CA PRO A 93 -10.13 -12.94 -9.51
C PRO A 93 -11.29 -11.96 -9.31
N GLN A 94 -11.36 -11.28 -8.16
CA GLN A 94 -12.40 -10.28 -7.90
C GLN A 94 -12.16 -9.00 -8.71
N ALA A 95 -10.90 -8.55 -8.80
CA ALA A 95 -10.53 -7.43 -9.66
C ALA A 95 -10.70 -7.77 -11.14
N ALA A 96 -10.38 -9.00 -11.57
CA ALA A 96 -10.62 -9.45 -12.94
C ALA A 96 -12.12 -9.37 -13.32
N ALA A 97 -13.00 -9.94 -12.49
CA ALA A 97 -14.44 -9.89 -12.73
C ALA A 97 -14.97 -8.44 -12.74
N ALA A 98 -14.47 -7.57 -11.84
CA ALA A 98 -14.85 -6.16 -11.81
C ALA A 98 -14.36 -5.38 -13.04
N TYR A 99 -13.21 -5.75 -13.60
CA TYR A 99 -12.71 -5.15 -14.84
C TYR A 99 -13.53 -5.60 -16.06
N GLU A 100 -13.85 -6.89 -16.17
CA GLU A 100 -14.70 -7.41 -17.25
C GLU A 100 -16.09 -6.76 -17.24
N ALA A 101 -16.72 -6.66 -16.07
CA ALA A 101 -18.02 -6.01 -15.92
C ALA A 101 -18.01 -4.53 -16.34
N LYS A 102 -16.88 -3.81 -16.22
CA LYS A 102 -16.74 -2.42 -16.69
C LYS A 102 -16.54 -2.31 -18.19
N LYS A 103 -15.99 -3.35 -18.84
CA LYS A 103 -15.71 -3.38 -20.28
C LYS A 103 -16.96 -3.65 -21.12
N GLU A 104 -17.96 -4.30 -20.53
CA GLU A 104 -19.26 -4.56 -21.16
C GLU A 104 -20.23 -3.37 -21.09
N LEU A 105 -19.79 -2.23 -20.54
CA LEU A 105 -20.55 -0.99 -20.39
C LEU A 105 -20.08 0.08 -21.39
#